data_AF-A0AAN8G400-F1
#
_entry.id   AF-A0AAN8G400-F1
#
_cell.length_a   1.000
_cell.length_b   1.000
_cell.length_c   1.000
_cell.angle_alpha   90.00
_cell.angle_beta   90.00
_cell.angle_gamma   90.00
#
_symmetry.space_group_name_H-M   'P 1'
#
loop_
_entity.id
_entity.type
_entity.pdbx_description
1 polymer ?
#
loop_
_entity_poly.entity_id
_entity_poly.type
_entity_poly.pdbx_seq_one_letter_code
_entity_poly.pdbx_strand_id
1 'polypeptide(L)'
;MSGAKKTESEAGESRFVEVDIVAFMNCIRPRGPKFSVNKKRLLNLVDAAVSKEQARSEQLKKENKQLREQIRKLKKTIDESAPEKQGPSKSPRAENSGAEEVPKKKRKSDQAPSTSSK
;
A
#
# COMPACT_ATOMS: atom_id res chain seq x y z
N MET A 1 -27.57 -8.91 -2.08
CA MET A 1 -26.67 -9.46 -1.05
C MET A 1 -25.27 -8.96 -1.35
N SER A 2 -24.81 -7.97 -0.58
CA SER A 2 -23.52 -7.30 -0.78
C SER A 2 -22.40 -8.15 -0.18
N GLY A 3 -21.52 -8.67 -1.01
CA GLY A 3 -20.32 -9.39 -0.59
C GLY A 3 -19.31 -8.42 -0.01
N ALA A 4 -19.28 -8.31 1.32
CA ALA A 4 -18.18 -7.65 2.02
C ALA A 4 -16.89 -8.43 1.73
N LYS A 5 -15.98 -7.85 0.94
CA LYS A 5 -14.60 -8.31 0.83
C LYS A 5 -13.99 -8.28 2.23
N LYS A 6 -13.82 -9.45 2.84
CA LYS A 6 -12.92 -9.68 3.97
C LYS A 6 -11.52 -9.27 3.53
N THR A 7 -11.10 -8.05 3.86
CA THR A 7 -9.68 -7.71 3.93
C THR A 7 -9.17 -8.25 5.27
N GLU A 8 -9.01 -9.57 5.34
CA GLU A 8 -8.17 -10.19 6.37
C GLU A 8 -6.72 -9.86 6.01
N SER A 9 -6.28 -8.65 6.36
CA SER A 9 -4.88 -8.45 6.66
C SER A 9 -4.63 -9.12 8.01
N GLU A 10 -4.51 -10.45 8.01
CA GLU A 10 -3.73 -11.12 9.05
C GLU A 10 -2.34 -10.48 8.96
N ALA A 11 -2.08 -9.52 9.84
CA ALA A 11 -0.72 -9.11 10.17
C ALA A 11 -0.07 -10.30 10.91
N GLY A 12 0.13 -11.39 10.16
CA GLY A 12 0.83 -12.56 10.64
C GLY A 12 2.21 -12.11 11.09
N GLU A 13 2.58 -12.51 12.31
CA GLU A 13 3.91 -12.25 12.85
C GLU A 13 4.95 -12.46 11.75
N SER A 14 5.70 -11.41 11.45
CA SER A 14 6.72 -11.47 10.42
C SER A 14 7.74 -12.52 10.85
N ARG A 15 7.77 -13.65 10.12
CA ARG A 15 8.75 -14.74 10.34
C ARG A 15 10.20 -14.33 10.08
N PHE A 16 10.38 -13.11 9.60
CA PHE A 16 11.66 -12.55 9.19
C PHE A 16 11.90 -11.26 9.94
N VAL A 17 13.16 -11.02 10.27
CA VAL A 17 13.65 -9.75 10.79
C VAL A 17 14.58 -9.13 9.76
N GLU A 18 14.47 -7.82 9.59
CA GLU A 18 15.40 -7.07 8.78
C GLU A 18 16.72 -6.89 9.53
N VAL A 19 17.82 -7.21 8.88
CA VAL A 19 19.15 -7.14 9.47
C VAL A 19 20.05 -6.32 8.56
N ASP A 20 20.89 -5.46 9.14
CA ASP A 20 21.92 -4.74 8.41
C ASP A 20 22.94 -5.72 7.83
N ILE A 21 23.05 -5.70 6.49
CA ILE A 21 23.93 -6.60 5.75
C ILE A 21 25.41 -6.40 6.10
N VAL A 22 25.84 -5.16 6.39
CA VAL A 22 27.22 -4.87 6.78
C VAL A 22 27.50 -5.48 8.16
N ALA A 23 26.56 -5.34 9.09
CA ALA A 23 26.65 -5.96 10.40
C ALA A 23 26.65 -7.50 10.33
N PHE A 24 25.85 -8.07 9.43
CA PHE A 24 25.86 -9.51 9.16
C PHE A 24 27.19 -9.98 8.57
N MET A 25 27.73 -9.28 7.57
CA MET A 25 29.03 -9.60 6.98
C MET A 25 30.17 -9.52 8.01
N ASN A 26 30.09 -8.60 8.98
CA ASN A 26 31.03 -8.50 10.11
C ASN A 26 30.95 -9.67 11.10
N CYS A 27 29.91 -10.51 11.01
CA CYS A 27 29.82 -11.76 11.75
C CYS A 27 30.55 -12.91 11.04
N ILE A 28 30.85 -12.77 9.74
CA ILE A 28 31.48 -13.79 8.92
C ILE A 28 33.00 -13.62 8.97
N ARG A 29 33.71 -14.75 9.13
CA ARG A 29 35.17 -14.85 9.04
C ARG A 29 35.53 -15.77 7.88
N PRO A 30 36.13 -15.25 6.80
CA PRO A 30 36.58 -16.09 5.69
C PRO A 30 37.72 -17.02 6.15
N ARG A 31 37.74 -18.23 5.58
CA ARG A 31 38.70 -19.31 5.85
C ARG A 31 39.05 -19.99 4.51
N GLY A 32 39.69 -19.23 3.62
CA GLY A 32 39.93 -19.67 2.23
C GLY A 32 38.61 -19.90 1.49
N PRO A 33 38.36 -21.07 0.89
CA PRO A 33 37.10 -21.36 0.19
C PRO A 33 35.91 -21.58 1.13
N LYS A 34 36.13 -21.64 2.45
CA LYS A 34 35.09 -21.79 3.46
C LYS A 34 34.94 -20.50 4.25
N PHE A 35 33.85 -20.38 5.00
CA PHE A 35 33.69 -19.32 5.99
C PHE A 35 33.17 -19.90 7.31
N SER A 36 33.38 -19.14 8.39
CA SER A 36 32.84 -19.41 9.71
C SER A 36 32.04 -18.20 10.18
N VAL A 37 31.02 -18.41 10.99
CA VAL A 37 30.19 -17.32 11.52
C VAL A 37 30.39 -17.24 13.02
N ASN A 38 30.60 -16.03 13.54
CA ASN A 38 30.64 -15.79 14.97
C ASN A 38 29.22 -15.85 15.54
N LYS A 39 28.85 -17.01 16.11
CA LYS A 39 27.52 -17.27 16.70
C LYS A 39 27.08 -16.17 17.66
N LYS A 40 27.95 -15.73 18.57
CA LYS A 40 27.61 -14.70 19.57
C LYS A 40 27.24 -13.37 18.91
N ARG A 41 28.01 -12.95 17.89
CA ARG A 41 27.71 -11.70 17.17
C ARG A 41 26.43 -11.81 16.35
N LEU A 42 26.19 -12.94 15.70
CA LEU A 42 24.97 -13.16 14.94
C LEU A 42 23.73 -13.13 15.82
N LEU A 43 23.75 -13.80 16.98
CA LEU A 43 22.63 -13.79 17.92
C LEU A 43 22.33 -12.38 18.42
N ASN A 44 23.35 -11.64 18.87
CA ASN A 44 23.17 -10.25 19.29
C ASN A 44 22.58 -9.36 18.18
N LEU A 45 22.97 -9.61 16.92
CA LEU A 45 22.46 -8.87 15.77
C LEU A 45 20.98 -9.17 15.52
N VAL A 46 20.57 -10.43 15.65
CA VAL A 46 19.16 -10.85 15.54
C VAL A 46 18.33 -10.29 16.69
N ASP A 47 18.82 -10.37 17.93
CA ASP A 47 18.11 -9.86 19.12
C ASP A 47 17.87 -8.35 19.02
N ALA A 48 18.88 -7.61 18.53
CA ALA A 48 18.76 -6.18 18.28
C ALA A 48 17.72 -5.87 17.18
N ALA A 49 17.69 -6.66 16.11
CA ALA A 49 16.71 -6.53 15.03
C ALA A 49 15.28 -6.79 15.52
N VAL A 50 15.08 -7.85 16.32
CA VAL A 50 13.79 -8.17 16.95
C VAL A 50 13.32 -7.00 17.82
N SER A 51 14.19 -6.50 18.68
CA SER A 51 13.87 -5.39 19.60
C SER A 51 13.47 -4.13 18.83
N LYS A 52 14.19 -3.82 17.74
CA LYS A 52 13.89 -2.68 16.86
C LYS A 52 12.53 -2.82 16.17
N GLU A 53 12.23 -4.01 15.66
CA GLU A 53 10.96 -4.26 14.97
C GLU A 53 9.77 -4.23 15.95
N GLN A 54 9.94 -4.75 17.16
CA GLN A 54 8.95 -4.62 18.24
C GLN A 54 8.66 -3.16 18.57
N ALA A 55 9.70 -2.34 18.77
CA ALA A 55 9.54 -0.92 19.03
C ALA A 55 8.84 -0.18 17.88
N ARG A 56 9.18 -0.51 16.62
CA ARG A 56 8.52 0.02 15.43
C ARG A 56 7.04 -0.37 15.37
N SER A 57 6.72 -1.63 15.65
CA SER A 57 5.34 -2.13 15.69
C SER A 57 4.51 -1.41 16.75
N GLU A 58 5.05 -1.21 17.95
CA GLU A 58 4.38 -0.44 19.00
C GLU A 58 4.15 1.02 18.62
N GLN A 59 5.14 1.65 17.98
CA GLN A 59 5.02 3.02 17.49
C GLN A 59 3.91 3.14 16.43
N LEU A 60 3.90 2.23 15.45
CA LEU A 60 2.85 2.18 14.41
C LEU A 60 1.47 1.92 15.00
N LYS A 61 1.35 1.14 16.08
CA LYS A 61 0.08 0.94 16.80
C LYS A 61 -0.41 2.25 17.44
N LYS A 62 0.49 3.03 18.05
CA LYS A 62 0.17 4.33 18.64
C LYS A 62 -0.26 5.33 17.57
N GLU A 63 0.47 5.43 16.47
CA GLU A 63 0.14 6.31 15.34
C GLU A 63 -1.20 5.94 14.70
N ASN A 64 -1.46 4.65 14.47
CA ASN A 64 -2.76 4.18 13.98
C ASN A 64 -3.91 4.58 14.91
N LYS A 65 -3.71 4.49 16.23
CA LYS A 65 -4.72 4.91 17.20
C LYS A 65 -4.99 6.41 17.10
N GLN A 66 -3.94 7.23 17.05
CA GLN A 66 -4.06 8.69 16.91
C GLN A 66 -4.75 9.09 15.61
N LEU A 67 -4.37 8.49 14.48
CA LEU A 67 -5.00 8.75 13.18
C LEU A 67 -6.48 8.34 13.18
N ARG A 68 -6.84 7.21 13.78
CA ARG A 68 -8.25 6.79 13.93
C ARG A 68 -9.06 7.78 14.75
N GLU A 69 -8.49 8.32 15.83
CA GLU A 69 -9.14 9.36 16.64
C GLU A 69 -9.30 10.68 15.88
N GLN A 70 -8.29 11.10 15.12
CA GLN A 70 -8.38 12.29 14.26
C GLN A 70 -9.45 12.12 13.18
N ILE A 71 -9.51 10.98 12.51
CA ILE A 71 -10.56 10.66 11.54
C ILE A 71 -11.94 10.71 12.20
N ARG A 72 -12.09 10.15 13.41
CA ARG A 72 -13.37 10.19 14.14
C ARG A 72 -13.78 11.64 14.48
N LYS A 73 -12.84 12.48 14.92
CA LYS A 73 -13.11 13.90 15.21
C LYS A 73 -13.52 14.67 13.95
N LEU A 74 -12.76 14.49 12.85
CA LEU A 74 -13.06 15.14 11.57
C LEU A 74 -14.41 14.71 10.99
N LYS A 75 -14.76 13.42 11.11
CA LYS A 75 -16.09 12.94 10.71
C LYS A 75 -17.21 13.60 11.51
N LYS A 76 -17.07 13.69 12.83
CA LYS A 76 -18.05 14.41 13.67
C LYS A 76 -18.20 15.87 13.26
N THR A 77 -17.10 16.57 13.01
CA THR A 77 -17.19 17.97 12.54
C THR A 77 -17.84 18.09 11.18
N ILE A 78 -17.64 17.13 10.27
CA ILE A 78 -18.34 17.10 8.97
C ILE A 78 -19.83 16.82 9.18
N ASP A 79 -20.19 15.87 10.05
CA ASP A 79 -21.59 15.54 10.33
C ASP A 79 -22.33 16.68 11.04
N GLU A 80 -21.64 17.43 11.92
CA GLU A 80 -22.18 18.60 12.64
C GLU A 80 -22.22 19.87 11.77
N SER A 81 -21.33 20.00 10.79
CA SER A 81 -21.32 21.12 9.82
C SER A 81 -22.08 20.82 8.53
N ALA A 82 -22.56 19.59 8.35
CA ALA A 82 -23.48 19.25 7.29
C ALA A 82 -24.78 20.01 7.54
N PRO A 83 -25.14 21.02 6.71
CA PRO A 83 -26.43 21.67 6.84
C PRO A 83 -27.49 20.58 6.72
N GLU A 84 -28.49 20.62 7.62
CA GLU A 84 -29.65 19.75 7.55
C GLU A 84 -30.09 19.65 6.09
N LYS A 85 -29.95 18.47 5.49
CA LYS A 85 -30.62 18.18 4.21
C LYS A 85 -32.12 18.16 4.52
N GLN A 86 -32.72 19.34 4.53
CA GLN A 86 -34.15 19.54 4.39
C GLN A 86 -34.59 18.91 3.06
N GLY A 87 -35.14 17.70 3.15
CA GLY A 87 -36.18 17.16 2.26
C GLY A 87 -35.89 17.01 0.76
N PRO A 88 -36.69 16.20 0.05
CA PRO A 88 -36.45 15.88 -1.35
C PRO A 88 -37.02 16.97 -2.25
N SER A 89 -36.18 17.86 -2.77
CA SER A 89 -36.59 18.73 -3.88
C SER A 89 -36.69 17.89 -5.17
N LYS A 90 -37.91 17.43 -5.47
CA LYS A 90 -38.28 16.96 -6.81
C LYS A 90 -37.98 18.07 -7.82
N SER A 91 -37.16 17.79 -8.81
CA SER A 91 -37.20 18.50 -10.10
C SER A 91 -36.90 17.50 -11.24
N PRO A 92 -37.52 17.71 -12.41
CA PRO A 92 -38.03 16.63 -13.23
C PRO A 92 -37.00 16.06 -14.19
N ARG A 93 -37.12 14.74 -14.36
CA ARG A 93 -36.68 13.93 -15.50
C ARG A 93 -36.83 14.70 -16.82
N ALA A 94 -35.71 15.13 -17.40
CA ALA A 94 -35.62 15.47 -18.81
C ALA A 94 -35.10 14.24 -19.56
N GLU A 95 -36.04 13.35 -19.91
CA GLU A 95 -35.83 12.49 -21.07
C GLU A 95 -35.93 13.37 -22.30
N ASN A 96 -34.84 13.48 -23.06
CA ASN A 96 -34.94 13.74 -24.48
C ASN A 96 -34.11 12.70 -25.23
N SER A 97 -34.89 11.78 -25.79
CA SER A 97 -34.65 10.90 -26.92
C SER A 97 -33.83 11.53 -28.06
N GLY A 98 -33.02 10.72 -28.72
CA GLY A 98 -32.53 11.03 -30.07
C GLY A 98 -31.35 10.16 -30.48
N ALA A 99 -31.65 8.99 -31.05
CA ALA A 99 -30.71 8.18 -31.81
C ALA A 99 -30.40 8.84 -33.17
N GLU A 100 -29.39 8.28 -33.87
CA GLU A 100 -28.83 8.69 -35.18
C GLU A 100 -27.86 9.89 -35.11
N GLU A 101 -26.69 9.91 -35.78
CA GLU A 101 -26.13 9.10 -36.84
C GLU A 101 -24.59 9.27 -36.81
N VAL A 102 -23.87 8.20 -37.10
CA VAL A 102 -22.42 8.24 -37.39
C VAL A 102 -22.23 8.71 -38.84
N PRO A 103 -21.24 9.57 -39.13
CA PRO A 103 -20.50 9.34 -40.37
C PRO A 103 -18.98 9.28 -40.18
N LYS A 104 -18.47 8.20 -40.78
CA LYS A 104 -17.08 7.81 -41.02
C LYS A 104 -16.25 8.96 -41.62
N LYS A 105 -15.06 9.21 -41.07
CA LYS A 105 -13.93 9.78 -41.83
C LYS A 105 -12.76 8.81 -41.84
N LYS A 106 -12.58 8.18 -43.00
CA LYS A 106 -11.38 7.46 -43.43
C LYS A 106 -10.16 8.37 -43.32
N ARG A 107 -9.07 7.90 -42.73
CA ARG A 107 -7.72 8.26 -43.18
C ARG A 107 -6.81 7.03 -43.14
N LYS A 108 -6.35 6.71 -44.34
CA LYS A 108 -5.45 5.63 -44.77
C LYS A 108 -4.06 6.25 -44.82
N SER A 109 -3.08 5.64 -44.16
CA SER A 109 -1.68 5.67 -44.60
C SER A 109 -0.83 4.77 -43.72
N ASP A 110 -0.35 3.71 -44.37
CA ASP A 110 0.75 2.84 -43.98
C ASP A 110 2.00 3.63 -43.57
N GLN A 111 2.71 3.17 -42.53
CA GLN A 111 4.17 2.99 -42.60
C GLN A 111 4.71 2.30 -41.33
N ALA A 112 5.25 1.10 -41.52
CA ALA A 112 6.23 0.52 -40.61
C ALA A 112 7.56 1.31 -40.70
N PRO A 113 8.41 1.20 -39.67
CA PRO A 113 9.80 0.94 -39.99
C PRO A 113 10.39 -0.21 -39.16
N SER A 114 10.92 -1.18 -39.89
CA SER A 114 11.98 -2.08 -39.48
C SER A 114 13.26 -1.29 -39.16
N THR A 115 13.91 -1.59 -38.04
CA THR A 115 15.36 -1.35 -37.82
C THR A 115 15.90 -2.61 -37.14
N SER A 116 16.49 -3.53 -37.89
CA SER A 116 17.92 -3.62 -38.25
C SER A 116 18.85 -3.61 -37.03
N SER A 117 19.10 -4.81 -36.50
CA SER A 117 20.28 -5.10 -35.69
C SER A 117 21.53 -5.06 -36.58
N LYS A 118 22.54 -4.31 -36.15
CA LYS A 118 23.95 -4.54 -36.47
C LYS A 118 24.78 -4.04 -35.29
#